data_AF-A0AAC9I3C5-F1
#
_entry.id   AF-A0AAC9I3C5-F1
#
_cell.length_a   1.000
_cell.length_b   1.000
_cell.length_c   1.000
_cell.angle_alpha   90.00
_cell.angle_beta   90.00
_cell.angle_gamma   90.00
#
_symmetry.space_group_name_H-M   'P 1'
#
loop_
_entity.id
_entity.type
_entity.pdbx_description
1 polymer ?
#
loop_
_entity_poly.entity_id
_entity_poly.type
_entity_poly.pdbx_seq_one_letter_code
_entity_poly.pdbx_strand_id
1 'polypeptide(L)'
;MAVKKQVEKDLAKILFVNDKLDRKEVSIRVNVTEKTVGKWVTEGDWEKLRVSLLTTKDNVLKDLYSQLDNLNKEIATRPIVRDIPASLLKPIKLKTSSGDEVLEYPKINVLDYPIKIGNIPNTQDSLVSTQITNNIKKLETETNIGETISVAKALVLFVRSIDSAFANQLTTYCDAYIKQKMTDGSK
;
A
#
# COMPACT_ATOMS: atom_id res chain seq x y z
N MET A 1 -22.95 -31.83 9.82
CA MET A 1 -21.55 -32.28 10.01
C MET A 1 -20.57 -31.74 8.96
N ALA A 2 -20.92 -31.67 7.67
CA ALA A 2 -20.00 -31.19 6.62
C ALA A 2 -19.58 -29.70 6.76
N VAL A 3 -20.52 -28.82 7.13
CA VAL A 3 -20.25 -27.37 7.26
C VAL A 3 -19.20 -27.06 8.34
N LYS A 4 -19.23 -27.76 9.48
CA LYS A 4 -18.30 -27.54 10.60
C LYS A 4 -16.85 -27.83 10.19
N LYS A 5 -16.64 -28.91 9.42
CA LYS A 5 -15.33 -29.35 8.95
C LYS A 5 -14.75 -28.43 7.88
N GLN A 6 -15.60 -27.80 7.07
CA GLN A 6 -15.19 -26.80 6.10
C GLN A 6 -14.74 -25.51 6.81
N VAL A 7 -15.49 -25.05 7.82
CA VAL A 7 -15.11 -23.87 8.64
C VAL A 7 -13.76 -24.08 9.34
N GLU A 8 -13.52 -25.27 9.90
CA GLU A 8 -12.23 -25.64 10.50
C GLU A 8 -11.09 -25.63 9.46
N LYS A 9 -11.34 -26.12 8.24
CA LYS A 9 -10.36 -26.14 7.15
C LYS A 9 -10.05 -24.72 6.64
N ASP A 10 -11.05 -23.86 6.50
CA ASP A 10 -10.88 -22.47 6.08
C ASP A 10 -10.14 -21.66 7.15
N LEU A 11 -10.46 -21.85 8.43
CA LEU A 11 -9.71 -21.25 9.54
C LEU A 11 -8.26 -21.71 9.57
N ALA A 12 -8.01 -23.02 9.40
CA ALA A 12 -6.65 -23.57 9.35
C ALA A 12 -5.86 -23.03 8.15
N LYS A 13 -6.51 -22.85 6.99
CA LYS A 13 -5.89 -22.27 5.80
C LYS A 13 -5.45 -20.83 6.04
N ILE A 14 -6.31 -20.01 6.65
CA ILE A 14 -5.97 -18.63 7.01
C ILE A 14 -4.78 -18.62 7.95
N LEU A 15 -4.82 -19.39 9.04
CA LEU A 15 -3.74 -19.44 10.03
C LEU A 15 -2.39 -19.89 9.43
N PHE A 16 -2.41 -20.87 8.53
CA PHE A 16 -1.19 -21.40 7.92
C PHE A 16 -0.61 -20.48 6.83
N VAL A 17 -1.47 -19.99 5.94
CA VAL A 17 -1.07 -19.21 4.76
C VAL A 17 -0.81 -17.75 5.12
N ASN A 18 -1.66 -17.14 5.94
CA ASN A 18 -1.58 -15.72 6.27
C ASN A 18 -0.65 -15.49 7.48
N ASP A 19 -0.74 -16.30 8.53
CA ASP A 19 -0.01 -16.03 9.79
C ASP A 19 1.31 -16.78 9.90
N LYS A 20 1.67 -17.58 8.89
CA LYS A 20 2.91 -18.38 8.84
C LYS A 20 3.10 -19.34 10.01
N LEU A 21 2.01 -19.72 10.68
CA LEU A 21 2.06 -20.64 11.83
C LEU A 21 2.50 -22.03 11.39
N ASP A 22 3.25 -22.71 12.26
CA ASP A 22 3.62 -24.09 12.00
C ASP A 22 2.38 -25.00 12.02
N ARG A 23 2.43 -26.13 11.31
CA ARG A 23 1.34 -27.12 11.30
C ARG A 23 0.97 -27.55 12.72
N LYS A 24 1.95 -27.62 13.62
CA LYS A 24 1.73 -27.89 15.06
C LYS A 24 0.88 -26.81 15.72
N GLU A 25 1.21 -25.55 15.52
CA GLU A 25 0.48 -24.43 16.12
C GLU A 25 -0.92 -24.27 15.54
N VAL A 26 -1.08 -24.45 14.22
CA VAL A 26 -2.39 -24.46 13.56
C VAL A 26 -3.27 -25.58 14.12
N SER A 27 -2.70 -26.76 14.38
CA SER A 27 -3.42 -27.90 14.95
C SER A 27 -4.00 -27.60 16.33
N ILE A 28 -3.21 -26.98 17.20
CA ILE A 28 -3.62 -26.55 18.55
C ILE A 28 -4.71 -25.47 18.46
N ARG A 29 -4.57 -24.51 17.52
CA ARG A 29 -5.51 -23.38 17.39
C ARG A 29 -6.88 -23.77 16.85
N VAL A 30 -6.94 -24.77 15.97
CA VAL A 30 -8.19 -25.23 15.33
C VAL A 30 -8.75 -26.48 16.04
N ASN A 31 -8.05 -27.00 17.06
CA ASN A 31 -8.42 -28.19 17.81
C ASN A 31 -8.57 -29.45 16.92
N VAL A 32 -7.67 -29.60 15.95
CA VAL A 32 -7.57 -30.73 15.02
C VAL A 32 -6.20 -31.35 15.12
N THR A 33 -6.06 -32.62 14.72
CA THR A 33 -4.76 -33.30 14.77
C THR A 33 -3.79 -32.74 13.72
N GLU A 34 -2.49 -32.69 14.06
CA GLU A 34 -1.43 -32.23 13.16
C GLU A 34 -1.42 -33.00 11.82
N LYS A 35 -1.74 -34.30 11.84
CA LYS A 35 -1.91 -35.11 10.63
C LYS A 35 -3.02 -34.60 9.71
N THR A 36 -4.11 -34.08 10.27
CA THR A 36 -5.24 -33.52 9.49
C THR A 36 -4.84 -32.21 8.84
N VAL A 37 -4.14 -31.33 9.58
CA VAL A 37 -3.61 -30.08 9.04
C VAL A 37 -2.58 -30.37 7.94
N GLY A 38 -1.66 -31.31 8.16
CA GLY A 38 -0.68 -31.73 7.16
C GLY A 38 -1.34 -32.23 5.87
N LYS A 39 -2.40 -33.03 5.99
CA LYS A 39 -3.18 -33.49 4.83
C LYS A 39 -3.80 -32.31 4.07
N TRP A 40 -4.39 -31.33 4.75
CA TRP A 40 -4.98 -30.16 4.10
C TRP A 40 -3.95 -29.25 3.43
N VAL A 41 -2.77 -29.08 4.04
CA VAL A 41 -1.66 -28.31 3.47
C VAL A 41 -1.20 -28.92 2.15
N THR A 42 -1.04 -30.24 2.10
CA THR A 42 -0.61 -30.95 0.89
C THR A 42 -1.72 -31.01 -0.17
N GLU A 43 -2.97 -31.30 0.21
CA GLU A 43 -4.10 -31.34 -0.74
C GLU A 43 -4.45 -29.98 -1.34
N GLY A 44 -4.17 -28.90 -0.62
CA GLY A 44 -4.53 -27.54 -1.05
C GLY A 44 -3.36 -26.70 -1.53
N ASP A 45 -2.15 -27.26 -1.61
CA ASP A 45 -0.91 -26.54 -1.95
C ASP A 45 -0.71 -25.25 -1.14
N TRP A 46 -1.06 -25.28 0.15
CA TRP A 46 -1.04 -24.08 0.99
C TRP A 46 0.35 -23.49 1.15
N GLU A 47 1.40 -24.30 1.02
CA GLU A 47 2.79 -23.88 1.06
C GLU A 47 3.14 -22.97 -0.13
N LYS A 48 2.74 -23.38 -1.34
CA LYS A 48 2.91 -22.59 -2.57
C LYS A 48 2.07 -21.32 -2.49
N LEU A 49 0.85 -21.43 -1.97
CA LEU A 49 -0.04 -20.28 -1.77
C LEU A 49 0.58 -19.27 -0.81
N ARG A 50 1.19 -19.73 0.29
CA ARG A 50 1.88 -18.92 1.29
C ARG A 50 3.07 -18.16 0.71
N VAL A 51 3.95 -18.87 0.00
CA VAL A 51 5.10 -18.26 -0.67
C VAL A 51 4.64 -17.25 -1.72
N SER A 52 3.66 -17.62 -2.55
CA SER A 52 3.08 -16.74 -3.56
C SER A 52 2.46 -15.49 -2.95
N LEU A 53 1.69 -15.60 -1.87
CA LEU A 53 1.01 -14.47 -1.24
C LEU A 53 2.00 -13.48 -0.60
N LEU A 54 3.03 -14.02 0.05
CA LEU A 54 4.12 -13.22 0.64
C LEU A 54 4.86 -12.45 -0.44
N THR A 55 5.32 -13.15 -1.48
CA THR A 55 6.00 -12.55 -2.61
C THR A 55 5.09 -11.55 -3.34
N THR A 56 3.77 -11.76 -3.36
CA THR A 56 2.83 -10.82 -3.98
C THR A 56 2.73 -9.52 -3.19
N LYS A 57 2.63 -9.55 -1.85
CA LYS A 57 2.57 -8.31 -1.04
C LYS A 57 3.86 -7.48 -1.19
N ASP A 58 5.02 -8.13 -1.07
CA ASP A 58 6.31 -7.45 -1.22
C ASP A 58 6.52 -6.92 -2.64
N ASN A 59 6.08 -7.66 -3.66
CA ASN A 59 6.13 -7.21 -5.05
C ASN A 59 5.18 -6.04 -5.29
N VAL A 60 3.95 -6.09 -4.77
CA VAL A 60 2.98 -4.98 -4.88
C VAL A 60 3.51 -3.73 -4.18
N LEU A 61 4.14 -3.85 -3.01
CA LEU A 61 4.78 -2.72 -2.33
C LEU A 61 5.91 -2.13 -3.19
N LYS A 62 6.81 -2.96 -3.72
CA LYS A 62 7.89 -2.52 -4.62
C LYS A 62 7.34 -1.81 -5.86
N ASP A 63 6.27 -2.32 -6.45
CA ASP A 63 5.63 -1.73 -7.62
C ASP A 63 5.03 -0.37 -7.28
N LEU A 64 4.35 -0.23 -6.13
CA LEU A 64 3.79 1.04 -5.68
C LEU A 64 4.87 2.10 -5.37
N TYR A 65 5.97 1.70 -4.73
CA TYR A 65 7.12 2.60 -4.55
C TYR A 65 7.72 3.05 -5.88
N SER A 66 7.83 2.12 -6.83
CA SER A 66 8.34 2.42 -8.18
C SER A 66 7.41 3.39 -8.93
N GLN A 67 6.09 3.23 -8.79
CA GLN A 67 5.10 4.14 -9.35
C GLN A 67 5.22 5.55 -8.75
N LEU A 68 5.39 5.65 -7.42
CA LEU A 68 5.58 6.92 -6.74
C LEU A 68 6.85 7.64 -7.19
N ASP A 69 7.96 6.90 -7.32
CA ASP A 69 9.23 7.42 -7.83
C ASP A 69 9.12 7.91 -9.29
N ASN A 70 8.48 7.11 -10.15
CA ASN A 70 8.23 7.50 -11.53
C ASN A 70 7.38 8.77 -11.65
N LEU A 71 6.31 8.88 -10.85
CA LEU A 71 5.48 10.09 -10.78
C LEU A 71 6.31 11.31 -10.38
N ASN A 72 7.13 11.18 -9.34
CA ASN A 72 8.00 12.28 -8.89
C ASN A 72 9.02 12.69 -9.95
N LYS A 73 9.61 11.73 -10.67
CA LYS A 73 10.54 11.99 -11.77
C LYS A 73 9.85 12.67 -12.95
N GLU A 74 8.66 12.24 -13.32
CA GLU A 74 7.88 12.87 -14.38
C GLU A 74 7.59 14.32 -14.02
N ILE A 75 7.12 14.60 -12.81
CA ILE A 75 6.86 15.97 -12.33
C ILE A 75 8.12 16.83 -12.39
N ALA A 76 9.25 16.30 -11.91
CA ALA A 76 10.52 17.02 -11.87
C ALA A 76 11.10 17.35 -13.27
N THR A 77 10.84 16.50 -14.26
CA THR A 77 11.37 16.62 -15.63
C THR A 77 10.47 17.45 -16.56
N ARG A 78 9.28 17.86 -16.12
CA ARG A 78 8.37 18.68 -16.94
C ARG A 78 9.01 20.03 -17.32
N PRO A 79 8.84 20.48 -18.58
CA PRO A 79 9.35 21.78 -19.01
C PRO A 79 8.59 22.91 -18.32
N ILE A 80 9.33 23.91 -17.85
CA ILE A 80 8.75 25.10 -17.24
C ILE A 80 8.27 26.04 -18.36
N VAL A 81 6.96 26.12 -18.55
CA VAL A 81 6.34 27.05 -19.51
C VAL A 81 6.02 28.35 -18.77
N ARG A 82 6.51 29.48 -19.30
CA ARG A 82 6.25 30.81 -18.74
C ARG A 82 5.20 31.56 -19.56
N ASP A 83 4.44 32.44 -18.90
CA ASP A 83 3.36 33.19 -19.52
C ASP A 83 3.93 34.43 -20.25
N ILE A 84 4.52 34.20 -21.43
CA ILE A 84 5.05 35.26 -22.28
C ILE A 84 3.90 35.86 -23.11
N PRO A 85 3.64 37.18 -23.00
CA PRO A 85 2.60 37.84 -23.79
C PRO A 85 2.81 37.67 -25.30
N ALA A 86 1.75 37.28 -26.00
CA ALA A 86 1.79 37.05 -27.45
C ALA A 86 2.19 38.27 -28.28
N SER A 87 2.03 39.48 -27.75
CA SER A 87 2.46 40.74 -28.38
C SER A 87 3.98 40.85 -28.52
N LEU A 88 4.74 40.21 -27.64
CA LEU A 88 6.21 40.25 -27.65
C LEU A 88 6.80 39.21 -28.62
N LEU A 89 6.05 38.15 -28.91
CA LEU A 89 6.42 37.14 -29.92
C LEU A 89 6.28 37.67 -31.35
N LYS A 90 5.68 38.86 -31.56
CA LYS A 90 5.49 39.48 -32.86
C LYS A 90 6.66 40.41 -33.19
N PRO A 91 7.15 40.42 -34.44
CA PRO A 91 8.20 41.34 -34.86
C PRO A 91 7.67 42.77 -34.85
N ILE A 92 8.49 43.70 -34.38
CA ILE A 92 8.22 45.12 -34.48
C ILE A 92 8.79 45.64 -35.80
N LYS A 93 8.01 46.47 -36.50
CA LYS A 93 8.46 47.15 -37.71
C LYS A 93 9.26 48.39 -37.30
N LEU A 94 10.56 48.39 -37.57
CA LEU A 94 11.42 49.55 -37.37
C LEU A 94 11.79 50.14 -38.74
N LYS A 95 11.66 51.46 -38.88
CA LYS A 95 12.18 52.18 -40.04
C LYS A 95 13.57 52.68 -39.70
N THR A 96 14.57 52.22 -40.45
CA THR A 96 15.94 52.70 -40.31
C THR A 96 16.06 54.13 -40.84
N SER A 97 17.07 54.89 -40.39
CA SER A 97 17.30 56.28 -40.82
C SER A 97 17.48 56.45 -42.35
N SER A 98 17.67 55.36 -43.09
CA SER A 98 17.80 55.31 -44.55
C SER A 98 16.51 54.94 -45.30
N GLY A 99 15.38 54.76 -44.60
CA GLY A 99 14.08 54.49 -45.21
C GLY A 99 13.76 53.01 -45.46
N ASP A 100 14.70 52.10 -45.25
CA ASP A 100 14.47 50.65 -45.32
C ASP A 100 13.69 50.14 -44.10
N GLU A 101 12.72 49.26 -44.35
CA GLU A 101 11.88 48.61 -43.34
C GLU A 101 12.54 47.32 -42.83
N VAL A 102 12.93 47.30 -41.56
CA VAL A 102 13.52 46.11 -40.93
C VAL A 102 12.55 45.55 -39.90
N LEU A 103 12.35 44.23 -39.95
CA LEU A 103 11.60 43.48 -38.94
C LEU A 103 12.59 43.01 -37.87
N GLU A 104 12.47 43.56 -36.66
CA GLU A 104 13.26 43.09 -35.51
C GLU A 104 12.35 42.40 -34.49
N TYR A 105 12.84 41.30 -33.93
CA TYR A 105 12.20 40.64 -32.79
C TYR A 105 12.67 41.31 -31.50
N PRO A 106 11.75 41.66 -30.57
CA PRO A 106 12.14 42.12 -29.25
C PRO A 106 13.05 41.10 -28.56
N LYS A 107 14.16 41.54 -27.97
CA LYS A 107 15.02 40.69 -27.15
C LYS A 107 14.29 40.36 -25.84
N ILE A 108 13.62 39.21 -25.79
CA ILE A 108 12.88 38.76 -24.62
C ILE A 108 13.81 37.92 -23.73
N ASN A 109 13.99 38.35 -22.48
CA ASN A 109 14.51 37.46 -21.45
C ASN A 109 13.34 36.64 -20.88
N VAL A 110 13.34 35.34 -21.16
CA VAL A 110 12.27 34.42 -20.75
C VAL A 110 12.14 34.35 -19.22
N LEU A 111 13.21 34.66 -18.46
CA LEU A 111 13.20 34.63 -17.00
C LEU A 111 12.39 35.75 -16.32
N ASP A 112 12.04 36.81 -17.05
CA ASP A 112 11.28 37.95 -16.49
C ASP A 112 9.77 37.66 -16.37
N TYR A 113 9.29 36.55 -16.96
CA TYR A 113 7.86 36.19 -17.00
C TYR A 113 7.49 35.14 -15.95
N PRO A 114 6.30 35.21 -15.36
CA PRO A 114 5.85 34.23 -14.38
C PRO A 114 5.68 32.84 -15.00
N ILE A 115 5.85 31.82 -14.17
CA ILE A 115 5.65 30.42 -14.56
C ILE A 115 4.16 30.15 -14.73
N LYS A 116 3.77 29.64 -15.90
CA LYS A 116 2.40 29.21 -16.23
C LYS A 116 2.18 27.73 -15.96
N ILE A 117 3.16 26.90 -16.32
CA ILE A 117 3.20 25.46 -16.03
C ILE A 117 4.58 25.17 -15.47
N GLY A 118 4.66 24.75 -14.21
CA GLY A 118 5.90 24.42 -13.54
C GLY A 118 6.15 22.92 -13.47
N ASN A 119 7.34 22.56 -13.03
CA ASN A 119 7.74 21.20 -12.66
C ASN A 119 7.34 20.85 -11.21
N ILE A 120 6.18 21.36 -10.79
CA ILE A 120 5.60 21.13 -9.47
C ILE A 120 4.35 20.25 -9.59
N PRO A 121 3.98 19.51 -8.53
CA PRO A 121 2.77 18.69 -8.56
C PRO A 121 1.53 19.54 -8.83
N ASN A 122 0.72 19.12 -9.80
CA ASN A 122 -0.61 19.67 -9.99
C ASN A 122 -1.64 18.94 -9.10
N THR A 123 -2.91 19.34 -9.18
CA THR A 123 -3.99 18.73 -8.38
C THR A 123 -4.13 17.23 -8.65
N GLN A 124 -4.04 16.78 -9.90
CA GLN A 124 -4.14 15.37 -10.26
C GLN A 124 -2.94 14.56 -9.77
N ASP A 125 -1.71 15.09 -9.92
CA ASP A 125 -0.51 14.43 -9.41
C ASP A 125 -0.57 14.23 -7.89
N SER A 126 -1.04 15.27 -7.18
CA SER A 126 -1.19 15.25 -5.73
C SER A 126 -2.21 14.20 -5.28
N LEU A 127 -3.33 14.05 -6.03
CA LEU A 127 -4.33 13.02 -5.78
C LEU A 127 -3.76 11.61 -5.99
N VAL A 128 -3.07 11.39 -7.11
CA VAL A 128 -2.45 10.08 -7.42
C VAL A 128 -1.38 9.71 -6.39
N SER A 129 -0.50 10.65 -6.04
CA SER A 129 0.53 10.46 -5.00
C SER A 129 -0.10 10.12 -3.64
N THR A 130 -1.18 10.80 -3.26
CA THR A 130 -1.93 10.50 -2.03
C THR A 130 -2.54 9.11 -2.06
N GLN A 131 -3.13 8.71 -3.19
CA GLN A 131 -3.72 7.38 -3.34
C GLN A 131 -2.66 6.27 -3.25
N ILE A 132 -1.52 6.42 -3.93
CA ILE A 132 -0.40 5.47 -3.86
C ILE A 132 0.12 5.39 -2.41
N THR A 133 0.35 6.53 -1.75
CA THR A 133 0.83 6.59 -0.37
C THR A 133 -0.15 5.94 0.61
N ASN A 134 -1.46 6.13 0.41
CA ASN A 134 -2.48 5.50 1.23
C ASN A 134 -2.50 3.97 1.02
N ASN A 135 -2.33 3.50 -0.22
CA ASN A 135 -2.26 2.07 -0.51
C ASN A 135 -1.02 1.43 0.10
N ILE A 136 0.13 2.10 0.02
CA ILE A 136 1.37 1.68 0.70
C ILE A 136 1.13 1.58 2.20
N LYS A 137 0.62 2.65 2.83
CA LYS A 137 0.30 2.64 4.25
C LYS A 137 -0.66 1.51 4.62
N LYS A 138 -1.71 1.26 3.83
CA LYS A 138 -2.62 0.14 4.07
C LYS A 138 -1.90 -1.19 4.01
N LEU A 139 -1.09 -1.43 2.99
CA LEU A 139 -0.34 -2.68 2.85
C LEU A 139 0.75 -2.87 3.92
N GLU A 140 1.35 -1.78 4.41
CA GLU A 140 2.34 -1.79 5.50
C GLU A 140 1.71 -1.88 6.90
N THR A 141 0.54 -1.27 7.10
CA THR A 141 -0.17 -1.22 8.41
C THR A 141 -1.25 -2.28 8.57
N GLU A 142 -1.58 -3.01 7.50
CA GLU A 142 -2.23 -4.31 7.60
C GLU A 142 -1.26 -5.29 8.28
N THR A 143 -1.03 -5.09 9.59
CA THR A 143 -0.67 -6.20 10.48
C THR A 143 -1.68 -7.28 10.20
N ASN A 144 -1.20 -8.40 9.69
CA ASN A 144 -2.07 -9.46 9.25
C ASN A 144 -2.98 -9.83 10.43
N ILE A 145 -4.27 -10.06 10.18
CA ILE A 145 -5.24 -10.32 11.26
C ILE A 145 -4.71 -11.39 12.19
N GLY A 146 -3.99 -12.39 11.67
CA GLY A 146 -3.45 -13.39 12.56
C GLY A 146 -1.99 -13.24 12.99
N GLU A 147 -1.26 -12.20 12.57
CA GLU A 147 -0.18 -11.64 13.40
C GLU A 147 -0.79 -11.09 14.70
N THR A 148 -1.90 -10.35 14.61
CA THR A 148 -2.64 -9.85 15.78
C THR A 148 -3.14 -11.00 16.66
N ILE A 149 -3.72 -12.05 16.06
CA ILE A 149 -4.14 -13.26 16.80
C ILE A 149 -2.92 -13.94 17.44
N SER A 150 -1.76 -13.96 16.77
CA SER A 150 -0.56 -14.59 17.31
C SER A 150 -0.02 -13.87 18.53
N VAL A 151 0.11 -12.53 18.45
CA VAL A 151 0.52 -11.70 19.58
C VAL A 151 -0.47 -11.81 20.75
N ALA A 152 -1.77 -11.75 20.46
CA ALA A 152 -2.81 -11.90 21.48
C ALA A 152 -2.74 -13.27 22.20
N LYS A 153 -2.51 -14.36 21.45
CA LYS A 153 -2.34 -15.69 22.04
C LYS A 153 -1.06 -15.82 22.86
N ALA A 154 0.07 -15.29 22.37
CA ALA A 154 1.32 -15.29 23.13
C ALA A 154 1.18 -14.52 24.46
N LEU A 155 0.51 -13.36 24.41
CA LEU A 155 0.22 -12.56 25.59
C LEU A 155 -0.69 -13.31 26.58
N VAL A 156 -1.78 -13.92 26.10
CA VAL A 156 -2.69 -14.72 26.94
C VAL A 156 -1.97 -15.90 27.58
N LEU A 157 -1.09 -16.60 26.85
CA LEU A 157 -0.32 -17.72 27.39
C LEU A 157 0.69 -17.27 28.45
N PHE A 158 1.37 -16.15 28.20
CA PHE A 158 2.27 -15.54 29.19
C PHE A 158 1.51 -15.18 30.47
N VAL A 159 0.39 -14.47 30.34
CA VAL A 159 -0.43 -14.07 31.48
C VAL A 159 -1.01 -15.30 32.20
N ARG A 160 -1.40 -16.36 31.49
CA ARG A 160 -1.89 -17.60 32.09
C ARG A 160 -0.87 -18.30 32.98
N SER A 161 0.43 -18.13 32.71
CA SER A 161 1.50 -18.66 33.56
C SER A 161 1.67 -17.90 34.88
N ILE A 162 1.14 -16.67 34.97
CA ILE A 162 1.22 -15.79 36.14
C ILE A 162 -0.11 -15.82 36.90
N ASP A 163 -1.22 -15.60 36.20
CA ASP A 163 -2.58 -15.56 36.73
C ASP A 163 -3.56 -16.17 35.71
N SER A 164 -4.05 -17.36 36.05
CA SER A 164 -4.98 -18.11 35.22
C SER A 164 -6.39 -17.52 35.21
N ALA A 165 -6.82 -16.84 36.27
CA ALA A 165 -8.13 -16.21 36.35
C ALA A 165 -8.17 -14.95 35.47
N PHE A 166 -7.14 -14.10 35.54
CA PHE A 166 -7.02 -12.92 34.70
C PHE A 166 -6.81 -13.28 33.22
N ALA A 167 -6.07 -14.34 32.91
CA ALA A 167 -5.88 -14.80 31.53
C ALA A 167 -7.21 -15.14 30.82
N ASN A 168 -8.20 -15.67 31.53
CA ASN A 168 -9.53 -15.95 30.96
C ASN A 168 -10.30 -14.65 30.63
N GLN A 169 -10.18 -13.63 31.48
CA GLN A 169 -10.73 -12.31 31.18
C GLN A 169 -10.03 -11.67 29.99
N LEU A 170 -8.69 -11.71 29.96
CA LEU A 170 -7.88 -11.20 28.85
C LEU A 170 -8.21 -11.89 27.53
N THR A 171 -8.42 -13.21 27.55
CA THR A 171 -8.86 -13.98 26.35
C THR A 171 -10.16 -13.41 25.79
N THR A 172 -11.12 -13.10 26.64
CA THR A 172 -12.42 -12.54 26.24
C THR A 172 -12.24 -11.17 25.56
N TYR A 173 -11.37 -10.31 26.10
CA TYR A 173 -11.06 -9.01 25.50
C TYR A 173 -10.30 -9.14 24.18
N CYS A 174 -9.33 -10.04 24.10
CA CYS A 174 -8.61 -10.34 22.86
C CYS A 174 -9.56 -10.83 21.76
N ASP A 175 -10.47 -11.75 22.07
CA ASP A 175 -11.46 -12.27 21.12
C ASP A 175 -12.41 -11.16 20.62
N ALA A 176 -12.84 -10.27 21.51
CA ALA A 176 -13.67 -9.12 21.14
C ALA A 176 -12.91 -8.16 20.21
N TYR A 177 -11.64 -7.85 20.51
CA TYR A 177 -10.79 -7.00 19.69
C TYR A 177 -10.50 -7.60 18.31
N ILE A 178 -10.20 -8.91 18.25
CA ILE A 178 -9.97 -9.63 16.99
C ILE A 178 -11.23 -9.58 16.12
N LYS A 179 -12.42 -9.83 16.69
CA LYS A 179 -13.70 -9.72 15.97
C LYS A 179 -13.95 -8.31 15.44
N GLN A 180 -13.67 -7.29 16.25
CA GLN A 180 -13.80 -5.90 15.81
C GLN A 180 -12.87 -5.61 14.62
N LYS A 181 -11.60 -6.00 14.70
CA LYS A 181 -10.63 -5.86 13.60
C LYS A 181 -11.05 -6.60 12.32
N MET A 182 -11.64 -7.80 12.43
CA MET A 182 -12.17 -8.53 11.28
C MET A 182 -13.37 -7.82 10.63
N THR A 183 -14.16 -7.08 11.42
CA THR A 183 -15.35 -6.36 10.93
C THR A 183 -14.99 -5.01 10.30
N ASP A 184 -14.02 -4.29 10.86
CA ASP A 184 -13.53 -3.00 10.32
C ASP A 184 -12.75 -3.16 9.00
N GLY A 185 -12.04 -4.28 8.80
CA GLY A 185 -11.36 -4.57 7.53
C GLY A 185 -12.28 -4.93 6.36
N SER A 186 -13.60 -5.04 6.59
CA SER A 186 -14.61 -5.33 5.55
C SER A 186 -15.36 -4.09 5.04
N LYS A 187 -14.97 -2.88 5.47
CA LYS A 187 -15.51 -1.59 5.01
C LYS A 187 -14.44 -0.82 4.23
#